data_AF-A0A951BWL6-F1
#
_entry.id   AF-A0A951BWL6-F1
#
_cell.length_a   1.000
_cell.length_b   1.000
_cell.length_c   1.000
_cell.angle_alpha   90.00
_cell.angle_beta   90.00
_cell.angle_gamma   90.00
#
_symmetry.space_group_name_H-M   'P 1'
#
loop_
_entity.id
_entity.type
_entity.pdbx_description
1 polymer ?
#
loop_
_entity_poly.entity_id
_entity_poly.type
_entity_poly.pdbx_seq_one_letter_code
_entity_poly.pdbx_strand_id
1 'polypeptide(L)' 'MKIGILGTGNMGRTLGGLWAAGGHDVFFGSRQPQAAEEAALLARAHATALV' A
#
# COMPACT_ATOMS: atom_id res chain seq x y z
N MET A 1 6.69 -1.08 11.30
CA MET A 1 7.83 -1.68 10.56
C MET A 1 7.86 -1.11 9.15
N LYS A 2 9.01 -1.10 8.47
CA LYS A 2 9.12 -0.66 7.07
C LYS A 2 8.93 -1.85 6.13
N ILE A 3 7.96 -1.79 5.24
CA ILE A 3 7.57 -2.88 4.33
C ILE A 3 7.61 -2.35 2.89
N GLY A 4 8.40 -2.99 2.02
CA GLY A 4 8.42 -2.70 0.58
C GLY A 4 7.61 -3.72 -0.20
N ILE A 5 6.65 -3.26 -1.01
CA ILE A 5 5.84 -4.10 -1.91
C ILE A 5 6.21 -3.78 -3.34
N LEU A 6 6.80 -4.76 -4.05
CA LEU A 6 7.07 -4.66 -5.48
C LEU A 6 5.92 -5.31 -6.26
N GLY A 7 5.15 -4.47 -6.94
CA GLY A 7 3.95 -4.85 -7.70
C GLY A 7 2.68 -4.24 -7.13
N THR A 8 1.89 -3.62 -7.99
CA THR A 8 0.70 -2.83 -7.64
C THR A 8 -0.60 -3.45 -8.17
N GLY A 9 -0.60 -4.76 -8.43
CA GLY A 9 -1.80 -5.53 -8.74
C GLY A 9 -2.64 -5.84 -7.50
N ASN A 10 -3.70 -6.63 -7.66
CA ASN A 10 -4.66 -6.93 -6.58
C ASN A 10 -3.99 -7.38 -5.29
N MET A 11 -3.06 -8.34 -5.36
CA MET A 11 -2.35 -8.85 -4.17
C MET A 11 -1.52 -7.77 -3.47
N GLY A 12 -0.76 -6.98 -4.23
CA GLY A 12 0.08 -5.93 -3.68
C GLY A 12 -0.74 -4.86 -2.97
N ARG A 13 -1.82 -4.40 -3.62
CA ARG A 13 -2.75 -3.40 -3.06
C ARG A 13 -3.42 -3.91 -1.78
N THR A 14 -3.93 -5.15 -1.78
CA THR A 14 -4.60 -5.73 -0.60
C THR A 14 -3.63 -5.91 0.57
N LEU A 15 -2.48 -6.53 0.35
CA LEU A 15 -1.49 -6.73 1.42
C LEU A 15 -1.01 -5.39 1.96
N GLY A 16 -0.68 -4.45 1.08
CA GLY A 16 -0.20 -3.14 1.51
C GLY A 16 -1.26 -2.34 2.25
N GLY A 17 -2.54 -2.46 1.90
CA GLY A 17 -3.64 -1.89 2.66
C GLY A 17 -3.76 -2.48 4.06
N LEU A 18 -3.69 -3.81 4.19
CA LEU A 18 -3.73 -4.49 5.50
C LEU A 18 -2.55 -4.11 6.39
N TRP A 19 -1.34 -4.03 5.83
CA TRP A 19 -0.16 -3.61 6.58
C TRP A 19 -0.21 -2.13 6.96
N ALA A 20 -0.69 -1.25 6.08
CA ALA A 20 -0.87 0.16 6.41
C ALA A 20 -1.92 0.35 7.52
N ALA A 21 -3.03 -0.40 7.45
CA ALA A 21 -4.04 -0.46 8.51
C ALA A 21 -3.49 -0.98 9.84
N GLY A 22 -2.54 -1.91 9.82
CA GLY A 22 -1.82 -2.37 11.01
C GLY A 22 -0.81 -1.37 11.59
N GLY A 23 -0.73 -0.14 11.06
CA GLY A 23 0.20 0.89 11.51
C GLY A 23 1.64 0.68 11.03
N HIS A 24 1.84 -0.13 9.99
CA HIS A 24 3.16 -0.29 9.37
C HIS A 24 3.40 0.78 8.29
N ASP A 25 4.67 1.13 8.08
CA ASP A 25 5.12 2.05 7.04
C ASP A 25 5.33 1.25 5.74
N VAL A 26 4.49 1.49 4.73
CA VAL A 26 4.41 0.68 3.51
C VAL A 26 4.82 1.52 2.31
N PHE A 27 5.81 1.03 1.56
CA PHE A 27 6.27 1.62 0.30
C PHE A 27 5.89 0.71 -0.88
N PHE A 28 5.34 1.29 -1.94
CA PHE A 28 5.00 0.58 -3.17
C PHE A 28 5.99 0.89 -4.29
N GLY A 29 6.50 -0.16 -4.93
CA GLY A 29 7.30 -0.07 -6.14
C GLY A 29 6.56 -0.67 -7.33
N SER A 30 6.57 0.02 -8.46
CA SER A 30 6.04 -0.48 -9.73
C SER A 30 6.87 0.05 -10.89
N ARG A 31 6.81 -0.65 -12.03
CA ARG A 31 7.40 -0.16 -13.29
C ARG A 31 6.72 1.11 -13.80
N GLN A 32 5.47 1.34 -13.38
CA GLN A 32 4.70 2.54 -13.68
C GLN A 32 4.55 3.37 -12.40
N PRO A 33 5.20 4.54 -12.29
CA PRO A 33 5.18 5.35 -11.06
C PRO A 33 3.77 5.71 -10.59
N GLN A 34 2.87 6.06 -11.52
CA GLN A 34 1.48 6.39 -11.21
C GLN A 34 0.73 5.23 -10.55
N ALA A 35 0.97 3.99 -10.98
CA ALA A 35 0.35 2.81 -10.38
C ALA A 35 0.85 2.53 -8.95
N ALA A 36 2.08 2.96 -8.61
CA ALA A 36 2.61 2.89 -7.25
C ALA A 36 2.01 3.97 -6.35
N GLU A 37 1.85 5.18 -6.88
CA GLU A 37 1.21 6.29 -6.17
C GLU A 37 -0.26 5.97 -5.85
N GLU A 38 -1.02 5.45 -6.83
CA GLU A 38 -2.39 4.97 -6.60
C GLU A 38 -2.48 3.91 -5.51
N ALA A 39 -1.56 2.93 -5.52
CA ALA A 39 -1.53 1.87 -4.52
C ALA A 39 -1.23 2.42 -3.11
N ALA A 40 -0.33 3.41 -3.02
CA ALA A 40 -0.03 4.09 -1.76
C ALA A 40 -1.22 4.89 -1.23
N LEU A 41 -1.94 5.60 -2.11
CA LEU A 41 -3.15 6.33 -1.76
C LEU A 41 -4.26 5.39 -1.25
N LEU A 42 -4.49 4.28 -1.95
CA LEU A 42 -5.44 3.25 -1.53
C LEU A 42 -5.08 2.68 -0.16
N ALA A 43 -3.82 2.31 0.05
CA ALA A 43 -3.35 1.79 1.34
C ALA A 43 -3.56 2.80 2.50
N ARG A 44 -3.36 4.09 2.24
CA ARG A 44 -3.60 5.14 3.24
C ARG A 44 -5.08 5.34 3.56
N ALA A 45 -5.97 5.16 2.59
CA ALA A 45 -7.41 5.16 2.84
C ALA A 45 -7.81 4.01 3.77
N HIS A 46 -7.23 2.82 3.58
CA HIS A 46 -7.44 1.67 4.48
C HIS A 46 -6.93 1.91 5.91
N ALA A 47 -5.83 2.66 6.07
CA ALA A 47 -5.33 3.03 7.39
C ALA A 47 -6.25 3.99 8.16
N THR A 48 -7.07 4.77 7.46
CA THR A 48 -7.98 5.75 8.09
C THR A 48 -9.35 5.13 8.41
N ALA A 49 -9.74 4.05 7.73
CA ALA A 49 -11.05 3.43 7.88
C ALA A 49 -11.22 2.54 9.14
N LEU A 50 -10.15 2.31 9.91
CA LEU A 50 -10.13 1.40 11.06
C LEU A 50 -9.92 2.11 12.41
N VAL A 51 -10.06 3.45 12.43
CA VAL A 51 -10.05 4.28 13.65
C VAL A 51 -11.39 4.94 13.89
#